data_AF-A0A1V6I316-F1
#
_entry.id   AF-A0A1V6I316-F1
#
_cell.length_a   1.000
_cell.length_b   1.000
_cell.length_c   1.000
_cell.angle_alpha   90.00
_cell.angle_beta   90.00
_cell.angle_gamma   90.00
#
_symmetry.space_group_name_H-M   'P 1'
#
loop_
_entity.id
_entity.type
_entity.pdbx_description
1 polymer ?
#
loop_
_entity_poly.entity_id
_entity_poly.type
_entity_poly.pdbx_seq_one_letter_code
_entity_poly.pdbx_strand_id
1 'polypeptide(L)'
;MILLGFIIMGHPSWKRANIKIFNVCYAQDAEEIRQNMHELINSGRMPITDTNIEIIVRDGNTSIKEIINKRSIDAGLTMVGFDENSFKKDDDISLFEGYDQIGNVLFVHSNGEKVIK
;
A
#
# COMPACT_ATOMS: atom_id res chain seq x y z
N MET A 1 5.39 -5.80 2.47
CA MET A 1 5.51 -4.44 1.91
C MET A 1 5.88 -3.39 2.95
N ILE A 2 5.13 -3.25 4.05
CA ILE A 2 5.34 -2.15 5.03
C ILE A 2 6.75 -2.12 5.62
N LEU A 3 7.28 -3.26 6.07
CA LEU A 3 8.64 -3.37 6.61
C LEU A 3 9.72 -2.86 5.63
N LEU A 4 9.55 -3.14 4.33
CA LEU A 4 10.48 -2.68 3.30
C LEU A 4 10.48 -1.14 3.21
N GLY A 5 9.32 -0.51 3.30
CA GLY A 5 9.20 0.96 3.37
C GLY A 5 10.01 1.55 4.53
N PHE A 6 9.94 0.94 5.71
CA PHE A 6 10.74 1.36 6.87
C PHE A 6 12.24 1.16 6.67
N ILE A 7 12.65 0.05 6.06
CA ILE A 7 14.06 -0.19 5.72
C ILE A 7 14.58 0.90 4.78
N ILE A 8 13.80 1.25 3.74
CA ILE A 8 14.16 2.33 2.81
C ILE A 8 14.25 3.68 3.53
N MET A 9 13.27 4.00 4.38
CA MET A 9 13.28 5.24 5.17
C MET A 9 14.46 5.34 6.15
N GLY A 10 14.99 4.20 6.63
CA GLY A 10 16.16 4.16 7.49
C GLY A 10 17.46 4.61 6.81
N HIS A 11 17.48 4.71 5.47
CA HIS A 11 18.66 5.15 4.73
C HIS A 11 18.89 6.67 4.88
N PRO A 12 20.14 7.16 5.01
CA PRO A 12 20.44 8.59 5.22
C PRO A 12 19.81 9.54 4.19
N SER A 13 19.71 9.13 2.92
CA SER A 13 19.06 9.91 1.86
C SER A 13 17.56 10.14 2.10
N TRP A 14 16.92 9.34 2.94
CA TRP A 14 15.49 9.39 3.27
C TRP A 14 15.22 9.90 4.69
N LYS A 15 16.22 10.48 5.36
CA LYS A 15 16.15 10.91 6.78
C LYS A 15 15.00 11.89 7.10
N ARG A 16 14.45 12.59 6.11
CA ARG A 16 13.30 13.51 6.24
C ARG A 16 12.06 13.06 5.47
N ALA A 17 12.06 11.84 4.95
CA ALA A 17 10.92 11.29 4.27
C ALA A 17 9.80 11.00 5.27
N ASN A 18 8.56 11.10 4.80
CA ASN A 18 7.37 10.69 5.54
C ASN A 18 6.78 9.47 4.84
N ILE A 19 6.20 8.56 5.61
CA ILE A 19 5.44 7.43 5.09
C ILE A 19 3.95 7.68 5.29
N LYS A 20 3.18 7.43 4.23
CA LYS A 20 1.72 7.36 4.27
C LYS A 20 1.30 6.01 3.70
N ILE A 21 0.39 5.35 4.38
CA ILE A 21 -0.12 4.03 4.01
C ILE A 21 -1.59 4.22 3.66
N PHE A 22 -1.95 3.81 2.45
CA PHE A 22 -3.34 3.82 1.99
C PHE A 22 -3.83 2.39 1.90
N ASN A 23 -4.96 2.11 2.53
CA ASN A 23 -5.67 0.84 2.37
C ASN A 23 -7.00 1.14 1.65
N VAL A 24 -7.15 0.65 0.43
CA VAL A 24 -8.34 0.90 -0.39
C VAL A 24 -9.29 -0.28 -0.25
N CYS A 25 -10.51 -0.03 0.21
CA CYS A 25 -11.51 -1.06 0.46
C CYS A 25 -12.91 -0.64 0.01
N TYR A 26 -13.83 -1.60 -0.02
CA TYR A 26 -15.26 -1.29 -0.16
C TYR A 26 -15.85 -0.88 1.18
N ALA A 27 -17.01 -0.21 1.14
CA ALA A 27 -17.66 0.32 2.34
C ALA A 27 -18.01 -0.77 3.36
N GLN A 28 -18.41 -1.95 2.88
CA GLN A 28 -18.79 -3.09 3.71
C GLN A 28 -17.61 -3.69 4.49
N ASP A 29 -16.39 -3.58 3.96
CA ASP A 29 -15.18 -4.16 4.55
C ASP A 29 -14.42 -3.17 5.45
N ALA A 30 -14.81 -1.88 5.42
CA ALA A 30 -14.05 -0.80 6.03
C ALA A 30 -13.87 -0.95 7.54
N GLU A 31 -14.90 -1.43 8.24
CA GLU A 31 -14.86 -1.59 9.70
C GLU A 31 -13.99 -2.78 10.10
N GLU A 32 -14.11 -3.91 9.39
CA GLU A 32 -13.28 -5.09 9.60
C GLU A 32 -11.79 -4.77 9.36
N ILE A 33 -11.49 -4.07 8.26
CA ILE A 33 -10.12 -3.66 7.94
C ILE A 33 -9.56 -2.71 9.01
N ARG A 34 -10.39 -1.78 9.51
CA ARG A 34 -9.99 -0.87 10.59
C ARG A 34 -9.64 -1.64 11.86
N GLN A 35 -10.47 -2.60 12.24
CA GLN A 35 -10.23 -3.43 13.42
C GLN A 35 -8.96 -4.28 13.27
N ASN A 36 -8.80 -4.96 12.14
CA ASN A 36 -7.61 -5.78 11.84
C ASN A 36 -6.32 -4.95 11.87
N MET A 37 -6.34 -3.74 11.31
CA MET A 37 -5.20 -2.82 11.35
C MET A 37 -4.87 -2.40 12.78
N HIS A 38 -5.89 -2.05 13.57
CA HIS A 38 -5.71 -1.63 14.97
C HIS A 38 -5.08 -2.75 15.81
N GLU A 39 -5.49 -4.00 15.62
CA GLU A 39 -4.91 -5.16 16.28
C GLU A 39 -3.44 -5.39 15.89
N LEU A 40 -3.11 -5.24 14.60
CA LEU A 40 -1.75 -5.40 14.10
C LEU A 40 -0.80 -4.30 14.62
N ILE A 41 -1.30 -3.08 14.84
CA ILE A 41 -0.57 -1.97 15.45
C ILE A 41 -0.38 -2.23 16.95
N ASN A 42 -1.46 -2.52 17.68
CA ASN A 42 -1.43 -2.71 19.13
C ASN A 42 -0.62 -3.93 19.57
N SER A 43 -0.58 -4.98 18.74
CA SER A 43 0.27 -6.15 18.98
C SER A 43 1.76 -5.89 18.72
N GLY A 44 2.14 -4.70 18.25
CA GLY A 44 3.51 -4.34 17.88
C GLY A 44 4.00 -5.02 16.59
N ARG A 45 3.10 -5.71 15.87
CA ARG A 45 3.43 -6.44 14.64
C ARG A 45 3.55 -5.52 13.43
N MET A 46 3.09 -4.27 13.51
CA MET A 46 3.42 -3.22 12.55
C MET A 46 4.15 -2.05 13.21
N PRO A 47 5.31 -1.63 12.70
CA PRO A 47 6.06 -0.49 13.22
C PRO A 47 5.46 0.85 12.74
N ILE A 48 4.15 1.03 12.88
CA ILE A 48 3.40 2.21 12.40
C ILE A 48 2.45 2.70 13.49
N THR A 49 2.15 4.00 13.46
CA THR A 49 1.09 4.62 14.27
C THR A 49 -0.18 4.78 13.44
N ASP A 50 -1.34 4.80 14.09
CA ASP A 50 -2.64 5.03 13.44
C ASP A 50 -2.64 6.30 12.56
N THR A 51 -1.82 7.30 12.89
CA THR A 51 -1.71 8.57 12.16
C THR A 51 -1.16 8.44 10.74
N ASN A 52 -0.46 7.34 10.42
CA ASN A 52 0.18 7.14 9.11
C ASN A 52 -0.66 6.29 8.16
N ILE A 53 -1.84 5.81 8.60
CA ILE A 53 -2.71 4.95 7.81
C ILE A 53 -4.01 5.70 7.47
N GLU A 54 -4.39 5.67 6.21
CA GLU A 54 -5.67 6.16 5.73
C GLU A 54 -6.43 5.01 5.03
N ILE A 55 -7.63 4.72 5.53
CA ILE A 55 -8.56 3.80 4.88
C ILE A 55 -9.37 4.61 3.87
N ILE A 56 -9.24 4.27 2.60
CA ILE A 56 -9.97 4.90 1.50
C ILE A 56 -11.09 3.96 1.10
N VAL A 57 -12.32 4.37 1.41
CA VAL A 57 -13.51 3.70 0.88
C VAL A 57 -13.68 4.14 -0.57
N ARG A 58 -13.51 3.21 -1.51
CA ARG A 58 -13.74 3.51 -2.92
C ARG A 58 -15.21 3.36 -3.28
N ASP A 59 -15.69 4.27 -4.12
CA ASP A 59 -16.92 4.05 -4.86
C ASP A 59 -16.68 3.01 -5.98
N GLY A 60 -17.74 2.36 -6.45
CA GLY A 60 -17.62 1.36 -7.51
C GLY A 60 -17.22 1.92 -8.88
N ASN A 61 -17.16 3.25 -9.03
CA ASN A 61 -16.90 3.93 -10.29
C ASN A 61 -15.44 4.31 -10.46
N THR A 62 -14.70 4.50 -9.36
CA THR A 62 -13.31 4.92 -9.37
C THR A 62 -12.39 3.70 -9.36
N SER A 63 -11.50 3.62 -10.34
CA SER A 63 -10.51 2.54 -10.38
C SER A 63 -9.44 2.71 -9.29
N ILE A 64 -8.86 1.59 -8.83
CA ILE A 64 -7.77 1.64 -7.83
C ILE A 64 -6.58 2.46 -8.35
N LYS A 65 -6.28 2.39 -9.65
CA LYS A 65 -5.20 3.17 -10.26
C LYS A 65 -5.46 4.67 -10.23
N GLU A 66 -6.69 5.11 -10.48
CA GLU A 66 -7.06 6.52 -10.35
C GLU A 66 -6.86 7.02 -8.91
N ILE A 67 -7.21 6.21 -7.92
CA ILE A 67 -6.98 6.53 -6.51
C ILE A 67 -5.48 6.65 -6.23
N ILE A 68 -4.67 5.69 -6.68
CA ILE A 68 -3.21 5.71 -6.50
C ILE A 68 -2.61 6.95 -7.15
N ASN A 69 -2.95 7.24 -8.41
CA ASN A 69 -2.44 8.41 -9.13
C ASN A 69 -2.79 9.72 -8.41
N LYS A 70 -4.05 9.87 -7.98
CA LYS A 70 -4.52 11.08 -7.31
C LYS A 70 -3.91 11.27 -5.92
N ARG A 71 -3.70 10.19 -5.16
CA ARG A 71 -3.21 10.25 -3.78
C ARG A 71 -1.69 10.29 -3.66
N SER A 72 -0.97 9.92 -4.72
CA SER A 72 0.49 9.75 -4.68
C SER A 72 1.25 10.70 -5.63
N ILE A 73 0.61 11.76 -6.14
CA ILE A 73 1.23 12.72 -7.07
C ILE A 73 2.52 13.36 -6.52
N ASP A 74 2.57 13.64 -5.22
CA ASP A 74 3.71 14.25 -4.56
C ASP A 74 4.68 13.22 -3.93
N ALA A 75 4.46 11.92 -4.16
CA ALA A 75 5.29 10.87 -3.58
C ALA A 75 6.59 10.68 -4.38
N GLY A 76 7.74 10.75 -3.69
CA GLY A 76 9.04 10.43 -4.31
C GLY A 76 9.21 8.95 -4.67
N LEU A 77 8.48 8.06 -3.96
CA LEU A 77 8.38 6.63 -4.24
C LEU A 77 6.99 6.14 -3.81
N THR A 78 6.30 5.45 -4.71
CA THR A 78 5.03 4.79 -4.44
C THR A 78 5.25 3.27 -4.45
N MET A 79 4.94 2.60 -3.35
CA MET A 79 4.94 1.14 -3.30
C MET A 79 3.53 0.61 -3.52
N VAL A 80 3.36 -0.28 -4.49
CA VAL A 80 2.06 -0.90 -4.81
C VAL A 80 2.15 -2.40 -4.54
N GLY A 81 1.29 -2.87 -3.63
CA GLY A 81 1.16 -4.29 -3.32
C GLY A 81 0.32 -5.01 -4.37
N PHE A 82 0.71 -6.22 -4.75
CA PHE A 82 -0.09 -7.08 -5.62
C PHE A 82 0.00 -8.55 -5.20
N ASP A 83 -0.97 -9.36 -5.62
CA ASP A 83 -1.01 -10.80 -5.42
C ASP A 83 -0.94 -11.55 -6.76
N GLU A 84 -0.71 -12.86 -6.71
CA GLU A 84 -0.66 -13.70 -7.92
C GLU A 84 -2.01 -13.75 -8.66
N ASN A 85 -3.12 -13.51 -7.96
CA ASN A 85 -4.47 -13.47 -8.52
C ASN A 85 -4.79 -12.13 -9.21
N SER A 86 -3.88 -11.15 -9.15
CA SER A 86 -4.05 -9.82 -9.72
C SER A 86 -3.92 -9.82 -11.24
N PHE A 87 -3.43 -10.91 -11.83
CA PHE A 87 -3.27 -11.11 -13.26
C PHE A 87 -4.45 -11.88 -13.85
N LYS A 88 -5.09 -11.35 -14.90
CA LYS A 88 -6.22 -12.05 -15.55
C LYS A 88 -5.75 -13.21 -16.43
N LYS A 89 -4.50 -13.14 -16.92
CA LYS A 89 -3.84 -14.09 -17.83
C LYS A 89 -2.32 -13.98 -17.64
N ASP A 90 -1.57 -15.00 -18.05
CA ASP A 90 -0.12 -15.07 -17.88
C ASP A 90 0.65 -13.87 -18.49
N ASP A 91 0.16 -13.31 -19.61
CA ASP A 91 0.77 -12.15 -20.29
C ASP A 91 0.15 -10.80 -19.89
N ASP A 92 -0.64 -10.75 -18.82
CA ASP A 92 -1.31 -9.53 -18.37
C ASP A 92 -0.33 -8.56 -17.70
N ILE A 93 0.18 -7.60 -18.48
CA ILE A 93 1.02 -6.51 -17.95
C ILE A 93 0.22 -5.33 -17.41
N SER A 94 -1.11 -5.36 -17.51
CA SER A 94 -1.93 -4.19 -17.25
C SER A 94 -1.78 -3.70 -15.80
N LEU A 95 -1.48 -4.57 -14.84
CA LEU A 95 -1.19 -4.20 -13.45
C LEU A 95 -0.10 -3.13 -13.34
N PHE A 96 0.93 -3.21 -14.19
CA PHE A 96 2.14 -2.38 -14.13
C PHE A 96 2.03 -1.06 -14.90
N GLU A 97 0.96 -0.87 -15.66
CA GLU A 97 0.73 0.31 -16.51
C GLU A 97 -0.26 1.32 -15.88
N GLY A 98 -0.27 2.55 -16.39
CA GLY A 98 -1.27 3.57 -16.03
C GLY A 98 -0.93 4.36 -14.75
N TYR A 99 0.34 4.46 -14.39
CA TYR A 99 0.86 5.27 -13.29
C TYR A 99 1.57 6.54 -13.78
N ASP A 100 1.18 7.06 -14.94
CA ASP A 100 1.87 8.15 -15.65
C ASP A 100 1.83 9.50 -14.90
N GLN A 101 1.01 9.60 -13.84
CA GLN A 101 0.81 10.82 -13.06
C GLN A 101 1.68 10.89 -11.80
N ILE A 102 2.44 9.84 -11.49
CA ILE A 102 3.22 9.75 -10.26
C ILE A 102 4.70 9.47 -10.58
N GLY A 103 5.54 9.66 -9.57
CA GLY A 103 6.97 9.38 -9.68
C GLY A 103 7.30 7.89 -9.75
N ASN A 104 8.38 7.49 -9.09
CA ASN A 104 8.82 6.09 -9.13
C ASN A 104 7.79 5.16 -8.47
N VAL A 105 7.50 4.04 -9.14
CA VAL A 105 6.61 3.00 -8.63
C VAL A 105 7.41 1.72 -8.39
N LEU A 106 7.28 1.15 -7.21
CA LEU A 106 7.84 -0.15 -6.84
C LEU A 106 6.70 -1.13 -6.58
N PHE A 107 6.58 -2.14 -7.43
CA PHE A 107 5.61 -3.22 -7.25
C PHE A 107 6.19 -4.27 -6.29
N VAL A 108 5.41 -4.63 -5.27
CA VAL A 108 5.87 -5.52 -4.20
C VAL A 108 4.86 -6.64 -4.01
N HIS A 109 5.32 -7.88 -4.18
CA HIS A 109 4.59 -9.08 -3.81
C HIS A 109 5.29 -9.78 -2.63
N SER A 110 4.52 -10.36 -1.71
CA SER A 110 5.06 -11.21 -0.64
C SER A 110 4.69 -12.67 -0.89
N ASN A 111 5.70 -13.54 -0.93
CA ASN A 111 5.57 -14.98 -1.15
C ASN A 111 4.96 -15.74 0.07
N GLY A 112 4.02 -15.12 0.79
CA GLY A 112 3.37 -15.63 1.99
C GLY A 112 3.61 -14.81 3.27
N GLU A 113 2.79 -15.07 4.29
CA GLU A 113 2.98 -14.50 5.63
C GLU A 113 4.21 -15.11 6.31
N LYS A 114 5.11 -14.24 6.76
CA LYS A 114 6.14 -14.66 7.70
C LYS A 114 5.53 -14.61 9.10
N VAL A 115 5.24 -15.78 9.68
CA VAL A 115 4.90 -15.90 11.10
C VAL A 115 6.11 -15.46 11.91
N ILE A 116 6.10 -14.22 12.42
CA ILE A 116 7.09 -13.75 13.38
C ILE A 116 6.71 -14.39 14.72
N LYS A 117 7.55 -15.32 15.19
CA LYS A 117 7.50 -15.90 16.53
C LYS A 117 8.13 -14.95 17.53
#